data_AF-A0A9P0Q2Y7-F1
#
_entry.id   AF-A0A9P0Q2Y7-F1
#
_cell.length_a   1.000
_cell.length_b   1.000
_cell.length_c   1.000
_cell.angle_alpha   90.00
_cell.angle_beta   90.00
_cell.angle_gamma   90.00
#
_symmetry.space_group_name_H-M   'P 1'
#
loop_
_entity.id
_entity.type
_entity.pdbx_description
1 polymer ?
#
loop_
_entity_poly.entity_id
_entity_poly.type
_entity_poly.pdbx_seq_one_letter_code
_entity_poly.pdbx_strand_id
1 'polypeptide(L)'
;MVTAALSSFGFIEVKKLPYQNRRAIVAVDNFGNARRILNNFKSHNEIRVQHYNALKHSSVIRAFILGGLALSGTVMFMMMRSVIKRPARDENRGDMTRYDGC
;
A
#
# COMPACT_ATOMS: atom_id res chain seq x y z
N MET A 1 -11.61 16.93 23.07
CA MET A 1 -13.08 17.04 23.08
C MET A 1 -13.65 16.27 21.89
N VAL A 2 -13.63 14.93 21.93
CA VAL A 2 -14.23 14.10 20.87
C VAL A 2 -15.38 13.26 21.45
N THR A 3 -15.21 12.83 22.71
CA THR A 3 -16.24 12.12 23.49
C THR A 3 -17.53 12.94 23.67
N ALA A 4 -17.44 14.26 23.86
CA ALA A 4 -18.60 15.14 24.02
C ALA A 4 -19.38 15.37 22.71
N ALA A 5 -18.69 15.35 21.56
CA ALA A 5 -19.35 15.45 20.25
C ALA A 5 -20.02 14.13 19.84
N LEU A 6 -19.51 13.02 20.38
CA LEU A 6 -20.01 11.68 20.13
C LEU A 6 -21.11 11.27 21.11
N SER A 7 -21.14 11.80 22.34
CA SER A 7 -22.10 11.40 23.39
C SER A 7 -23.58 11.57 23.00
N SER A 8 -23.89 12.37 21.98
CA SER A 8 -25.25 12.51 21.43
C SER A 8 -25.72 11.30 20.60
N PHE A 9 -24.80 10.43 20.16
CA PHE A 9 -25.09 9.30 19.28
C PHE A 9 -25.25 7.95 20.01
N GLY A 10 -25.17 7.92 21.36
CA GLY A 10 -25.42 6.72 22.17
C GLY A 10 -24.18 6.14 22.86
N PHE A 11 -24.13 4.81 23.02
CA PHE A 11 -23.02 4.11 23.68
C PHE A 11 -21.83 3.96 22.72
N ILE A 12 -20.73 4.64 23.05
CA ILE A 12 -19.59 4.78 22.15
C ILE A 12 -18.30 4.65 22.94
N GLU A 13 -17.46 3.71 22.54
CA GLU A 13 -16.17 3.49 23.18
C GLU A 13 -15.06 4.13 22.32
N VAL A 14 -14.25 4.98 22.95
CA VAL A 14 -13.17 5.70 22.25
C VAL A 14 -11.82 5.17 22.72
N LYS A 15 -11.14 4.43 21.85
CA LYS A 15 -9.78 3.94 22.08
C LYS A 15 -8.78 4.81 21.34
N LYS A 16 -7.97 5.58 22.08
CA LYS A 16 -6.86 6.37 21.51
C LYS A 16 -5.75 5.44 21.04
N LEU A 17 -5.16 5.71 19.87
CA LEU A 17 -4.01 4.93 19.43
C LEU A 17 -2.73 5.47 20.09
N PRO A 18 -1.94 4.63 20.80
CA PRO A 18 -0.76 5.08 21.53
C PRO A 18 0.32 5.71 20.64
N TYR A 19 0.38 5.33 19.36
CA TYR A 19 1.34 5.87 18.39
C TYR A 19 0.80 7.01 17.52
N GLN A 20 -0.47 7.39 17.68
CA GLN A 20 -1.08 8.43 16.87
C GLN A 20 -1.91 9.37 17.77
N ASN A 21 -1.26 10.37 18.37
CA ASN A 21 -1.89 11.38 19.24
C ASN A 21 -3.05 12.15 18.58
N ARG A 22 -3.20 12.06 17.26
CA ARG A 22 -4.30 12.68 16.48
C ARG A 22 -5.32 11.67 15.94
N ARG A 23 -5.25 10.39 16.32
CA ARG A 23 -6.19 9.36 15.86
C ARG A 23 -6.75 8.55 17.02
N ALA A 24 -8.04 8.26 16.94
CA ALA A 24 -8.73 7.39 17.85
C ALA A 24 -9.60 6.42 17.05
N ILE A 25 -9.73 5.20 17.54
CA ILE A 25 -10.74 4.25 17.10
C ILE A 25 -11.99 4.49 17.94
N VAL A 26 -13.12 4.55 17.28
CA VAL A 26 -14.43 4.74 17.89
C VAL A 26 -15.24 3.50 17.59
N ALA A 27 -15.60 2.74 18.61
CA ALA A 27 -16.53 1.63 18.51
C ALA A 27 -17.95 2.15 18.80
N VAL A 28 -18.90 1.75 17.96
CA VAL A 28 -20.29 2.18 18.01
C VAL A 28 -21.17 0.94 18.09
N ASP A 29 -22.24 0.99 18.87
CA ASP A 29 -23.18 -0.10 19.09
C ASP A 29 -23.90 -0.59 17.80
N ASN A 30 -24.15 0.32 16.86
CA ASN A 30 -24.97 0.08 15.68
C ASN A 30 -24.35 0.69 14.41
N PHE A 31 -24.42 -0.06 13.31
CA PHE A 31 -24.02 0.40 11.97
C PHE A 31 -24.80 1.65 11.53
N GLY A 32 -26.07 1.79 11.91
CA GLY A 32 -26.87 2.98 11.63
C GLY A 32 -26.31 4.24 12.28
N ASN A 33 -25.86 4.13 13.53
CA ASN A 33 -25.20 5.21 14.26
C ASN A 33 -23.83 5.54 13.64
N ALA A 34 -23.04 4.51 13.29
CA ALA A 34 -21.76 4.71 12.60
C ALA A 34 -21.93 5.48 11.27
N ARG A 35 -22.97 5.16 10.49
CA ARG A 35 -23.29 5.86 9.23
C ARG A 35 -23.71 7.32 9.48
N ARG A 36 -24.53 7.58 10.50
CA ARG A 36 -24.94 8.95 10.89
C ARG A 36 -23.76 9.80 11.33
N ILE A 37 -22.86 9.25 12.14
CA ILE A 37 -21.62 9.91 12.57
C ILE A 37 -20.75 10.20 11.33
N LEU A 38 -20.52 9.19 10.48
CA LEU A 38 -19.72 9.37 9.26
C LEU A 38 -20.27 10.50 8.38
N ASN A 39 -21.59 10.60 8.21
CA ASN A 39 -22.23 11.64 7.42
C ASN A 39 -22.16 13.02 8.08
N ASN A 40 -22.38 13.13 9.39
CA ASN A 40 -22.30 14.40 10.13
C ASN A 40 -20.88 14.98 10.12
N PHE A 41 -19.87 14.13 10.31
CA PHE A 41 -18.47 14.55 10.32
C PHE A 41 -17.84 14.60 8.93
N LYS A 42 -18.56 14.24 7.85
CA LYS A 42 -18.03 14.31 6.47
C LYS A 42 -17.78 15.75 6.02
N SER A 43 -18.56 16.72 6.53
CA SER A 43 -18.47 18.13 6.14
C SER A 43 -17.60 18.98 7.08
N HIS A 44 -17.09 18.41 8.18
CA HIS A 44 -16.25 19.13 9.13
C HIS A 44 -14.78 19.07 8.71
N ASN A 45 -14.14 20.25 8.60
CA ASN A 45 -12.77 20.39 8.10
C ASN A 45 -11.71 20.00 9.17
N GLU A 46 -12.11 19.95 10.44
CA GLU A 46 -11.20 19.67 11.56
C GLU A 46 -11.10 18.19 11.93
N ILE A 47 -12.15 17.41 11.68
CA ILE A 47 -12.25 16.01 12.13
C ILE A 47 -12.68 15.12 10.97
N ARG A 48 -11.77 14.25 10.53
CA ARG A 48 -12.05 13.29 9.45
C ARG A 48 -12.41 11.93 10.03
N VAL A 49 -13.69 11.58 9.98
CA VAL A 49 -14.20 10.26 10.36
C VAL A 49 -14.26 9.35 9.13
N GLN A 50 -13.69 8.15 9.23
CA GLN A 50 -13.71 7.15 8.17
C GLN A 50 -13.94 5.76 8.76
N HIS A 51 -14.58 4.88 8.00
CA HIS A 51 -14.67 3.46 8.37
C HIS A 51 -13.26 2.87 8.50
N TYR A 52 -13.07 2.10 9.56
CA TYR A 52 -11.83 1.37 9.76
C TYR A 52 -11.71 0.29 8.68
N ASN A 53 -10.64 0.35 7.89
CA ASN A 53 -10.34 -0.65 6.88
C ASN A 53 -8.96 -1.27 7.18
N ALA A 54 -8.95 -2.52 7.62
CA ALA A 54 -7.73 -3.24 8.04
C ALA A 54 -6.66 -3.27 6.94
N LEU A 55 -7.08 -3.41 5.68
CA LEU A 55 -6.15 -3.47 4.55
C LEU A 55 -5.48 -2.12 4.28
N LYS A 56 -6.23 -1.02 4.40
CA LYS A 56 -5.74 0.34 4.11
C LYS A 56 -4.97 0.95 5.28
N HIS A 57 -5.25 0.50 6.50
CA HIS A 57 -4.61 1.00 7.73
C HIS A 57 -3.44 0.13 8.21
N SER A 58 -3.18 -1.02 7.58
CA SER A 58 -2.04 -1.87 7.92
C SER A 58 -0.73 -1.32 7.33
N SER A 59 0.18 -0.90 8.21
CA SER A 59 1.53 -0.48 7.84
C SER A 59 2.34 -1.60 7.17
N VAL A 60 2.03 -2.86 7.51
CA VAL A 60 2.72 -4.05 7.00
C VAL A 60 2.44 -4.21 5.50
N ILE A 61 1.18 -4.14 5.09
CA ILE A 61 0.79 -4.28 3.68
C ILE A 61 1.43 -3.17 2.84
N ARG A 62 1.49 -1.94 3.37
CA ARG A 62 2.16 -0.83 2.69
C ARG A 62 3.65 -1.10 2.48
N ALA A 63 4.34 -1.66 3.48
CA ALA A 63 5.74 -2.04 3.37
C ALA A 63 5.94 -3.18 2.34
N PHE A 64 5.06 -4.18 2.32
CA PHE A 64 5.09 -5.26 1.33
C PHE A 64 4.89 -4.74 -0.10
N ILE A 65 3.93 -3.84 -0.32
CA ILE A 65 3.70 -3.24 -1.64
C ILE A 65 4.92 -2.43 -2.07
N LEU A 66 5.48 -1.58 -1.19
CA LEU A 66 6.66 -0.78 -1.51
C LEU A 66 7.88 -1.67 -1.82
N GLY A 67 8.11 -2.69 -0.99
CA GLY A 67 9.21 -3.64 -1.16
C GLY A 67 9.06 -4.47 -2.44
N GLY A 68 7.85 -4.96 -2.73
CA GLY A 68 7.55 -5.69 -3.96
C GLY A 68 7.80 -4.84 -5.20
N LEU A 69 7.37 -3.58 -5.19
CA LEU A 69 7.61 -2.64 -6.31
C LEU A 69 9.10 -2.34 -6.50
N ALA A 70 9.85 -2.15 -5.40
CA ALA A 70 11.27 -1.89 -5.45
C ALA A 70 12.05 -3.10 -5.99
N LEU A 71 11.70 -4.31 -5.52
CA LEU A 71 12.29 -5.55 -6.00
C LEU A 71 12.00 -5.78 -7.48
N SER A 72 10.73 -5.65 -7.91
CA SER A 72 10.37 -5.84 -9.31
C SER A 72 11.05 -4.81 -10.22
N GLY A 73 11.10 -3.54 -9.79
CA GLY A 73 11.78 -2.48 -10.52
C GLY A 73 13.28 -2.72 -10.65
N THR A 74 13.93 -3.24 -9.60
CA THR A 74 15.36 -3.57 -9.60
C THR A 74 15.67 -4.71 -10.56
N VAL A 75 14.87 -5.78 -10.53
CA VAL A 75 15.01 -6.91 -11.47
C VAL A 75 14.83 -6.46 -12.92
N MET A 76 13.79 -5.66 -13.18
CA MET A 76 13.52 -5.12 -14.51
C MET A 76 14.68 -4.24 -15.02
N PHE A 77 15.20 -3.37 -14.15
CA PHE A 77 16.32 -2.50 -14.47
C PHE A 77 17.62 -3.28 -14.71
N MET A 78 17.89 -4.32 -13.93
CA MET A 78 19.02 -5.23 -14.16
C MET A 78 18.92 -5.94 -15.50
N MET A 79 17.74 -6.45 -15.85
CA MET A 79 17.51 -7.08 -17.16
C MET A 79 17.73 -6.08 -18.30
N MET A 80 17.19 -4.87 -18.18
CA MET A 80 17.38 -3.83 -19.19
C MET A 80 18.85 -3.45 -19.37
N ARG A 81 19.61 -3.32 -18.27
CA ARG A 81 21.07 -3.12 -18.33
C ARG A 81 21.79 -4.29 -18.99
N SER A 82 21.36 -5.53 -18.75
CA SER A 82 21.97 -6.71 -19.35
C SER A 82 21.74 -6.77 -20.86
N VAL A 83 20.58 -6.32 -21.35
CA VAL A 83 20.27 -6.25 -22.79
C VAL A 83 21.08 -5.16 -23.48
N ILE A 84 21.19 -3.97 -22.88
CA ILE A 84 21.99 -2.87 -23.43
C ILE A 84 23.49 -3.21 -23.44
N LYS A 85 23.97 -3.98 -22.45
CA LYS A 85 25.34 -4.49 -22.38
C LYS A 85 25.60 -5.73 -23.26
N ARG A 86 24.66 -6.16 -24.10
CA ARG A 86 24.95 -7.09 -25.20
C ARG A 86 25.21 -6.29 -26.48
N PRO A 87 26.40 -5.66 -26.68
CA PRO A 87 26.84 -5.41 -28.03
C PRO A 87 27.13 -6.79 -28.65
N ALA A 88 26.39 -7.12 -29.70
CA ALA A 88 26.75 -8.05 -30.77
C ALA A 88 27.86 -9.08 -30.44
N ARG A 89 27.51 -10.18 -29.77
CA ARG A 89 28.39 -11.36 -29.64
C ARG A 89 27.67 -12.67 -29.98
N ASP A 90 26.74 -12.63 -30.92
CA ASP A 90 26.05 -13.81 -31.46
C ASP A 90 26.10 -13.85 -33.00
N GLU A 91 27.21 -13.42 -33.61
CA GLU A 91 27.50 -13.65 -35.02
C GLU A 91 28.96 -14.06 -35.18
N ASN A 92 29.33 -15.24 -34.67
CA ASN A 92 30.49 -16.04 -35.11
C ASN A 92 30.60 -17.34 -34.29
N ARG A 93 29.54 -18.16 -34.36
CA ARG A 93 29.61 -19.58 -33.96
C ARG A 93 28.93 -20.43 -35.03
N GLY A 94 29.34 -20.19 -36.26
CA GLY A 94 28.83 -20.83 -37.47
C GLY A 94 29.90 -20.96 -38.54
N ASP A 95 31.12 -21.36 -38.17
CA ASP A 95 32.09 -21.97 -39.08
C ASP A 95 32.49 -23.30 -38.45
N MET A 96 31.72 -24.36 -38.69
CA MET A 96 31.77 -25.17 -39.91
C MET A 96 33.13 -25.83 -40.07
N THR A 97 33.32 -26.86 -39.25
CA THR A 97 34.15 -28.03 -39.56
C THR A 97 33.82 -28.55 -40.98
N ARG A 98 34.60 -28.11 -41.97
CA ARG A 98 34.68 -28.61 -43.36
C ARG A 98 35.83 -27.85 -44.03
N TYR A 99 36.94 -28.41 -44.51
CA TYR A 99 37.21 -29.70 -45.11
C TYR A 99 38.67 -30.11 -44.85
N ASP A 100 38.86 -31.31 -44.30
CA ASP A 100 39.98 -32.16 -44.61
C ASP A 100 39.79 -32.74 -46.03
N GLY A 101 40.89 -32.88 -46.78
CA GLY A 101 40.98 -33.81 -47.90
C GLY A 101 40.87 -33.22 -49.31
N CYS A 102 42.01 -32.78 -49.86
CA CYS A 102 42.69 -33.35 -51.03
C CYS A 102 43.79 -32.37 -51.50
#